data_AF-A0A0D9W265-F1
#
_entry.id   AF-A0A0D9W265-F1
#
_cell.length_a   1.000
_cell.length_b   1.000
_cell.length_c   1.000
_cell.angle_alpha   90.00
_cell.angle_beta   90.00
_cell.angle_gamma   90.00
#
_symmetry.space_group_name_H-M   'P 1'
#
loop_
_entity.id
_entity.type
_entity.pdbx_description
1 polymer ?
#
loop_
_entity_poly.entity_id
_entity_poly.type
_entity_poly.pdbx_seq_one_letter_code
_entity_poly.pdbx_strand_id
1 'polypeptide(L)'
;MKNKCASSTLPSVQTESKCGRPLGMRFHFKSGNLYIADAYMGLMRVGPGGGEATVLATTADGVPLRFTNGVDIDQVTGEVYFTDSSMNYQRSQHEQVTATKDSTGQLMKYDPRTNHVTFKVP
;
A
#
# COMPACT_ATOMS: atom_id res chain seq x y z
N MET A 1 6.95 -2.99 -8.89
CA MET A 1 8.18 -2.47 -8.25
C MET A 1 8.98 -1.70 -9.27
N LYS A 2 9.64 -0.60 -8.88
CA LYS A 2 10.45 0.19 -9.81
C LYS A 2 11.71 -0.59 -10.19
N ASN A 3 11.92 -0.83 -11.48
CA ASN A 3 13.06 -1.64 -11.99
C ASN A 3 14.44 -0.98 -11.79
N LYS A 4 14.50 0.24 -11.23
CA LYS A 4 15.73 1.02 -11.06
C LYS A 4 16.42 0.86 -9.70
N CYS A 5 16.03 -0.15 -8.93
CA CYS A 5 16.44 -0.30 -7.52
C CYS A 5 17.48 -1.39 -7.25
N ALA A 6 17.86 -2.16 -8.27
CA ALA A 6 18.80 -3.27 -8.14
C ALA A 6 20.27 -2.85 -7.92
N SER A 7 20.62 -1.57 -8.12
CA SER A 7 22.00 -1.05 -8.02
C SER A 7 22.06 0.31 -7.30
N SER A 8 21.44 0.38 -6.12
CA SER A 8 21.47 1.59 -5.27
C SER A 8 22.71 1.61 -4.39
N THR A 9 23.41 2.74 -4.34
CA THR A 9 24.52 2.99 -3.41
C THR A 9 24.06 3.62 -2.08
N LEU A 10 22.77 3.87 -1.92
CA LEU A 10 22.20 4.48 -0.72
C LEU A 10 22.11 3.46 0.43
N PRO A 11 22.11 3.91 1.70
CA PRO A 11 21.81 3.06 2.86
C PRO A 11 20.51 2.27 2.67
N SER A 12 20.42 1.07 3.25
CA SER A 12 19.29 0.13 3.04
C SER A 12 17.93 0.79 3.26
N VAL A 13 17.77 1.56 4.35
CA VAL A 13 16.52 2.25 4.69
C VAL A 13 16.13 3.32 3.66
N GLN A 14 17.10 4.08 3.15
CA GLN A 14 16.84 5.09 2.11
C GLN A 14 16.58 4.46 0.74
N THR A 15 17.27 3.36 0.45
CA THR A 15 17.00 2.55 -0.74
C THR A 15 15.58 2.00 -0.67
N GLU A 16 15.16 1.45 0.47
CA GLU A 16 13.82 0.91 0.68
C GLU A 16 12.73 1.97 0.45
N SER A 17 12.83 3.15 1.09
CA SER A 17 11.82 4.20 0.94
C SER A 17 11.72 4.75 -0.48
N LYS A 18 12.85 4.84 -1.21
CA LYS A 18 12.88 5.24 -2.62
C LYS A 18 12.28 4.18 -3.55
N CYS A 19 12.52 2.92 -3.24
CA CYS A 19 12.22 1.79 -4.11
C CYS A 19 10.86 1.15 -3.87
N GLY A 20 10.28 1.41 -2.69
CA GLY A 20 9.08 0.75 -2.22
C GLY A 20 9.42 -0.52 -1.45
N ARG A 21 8.46 -0.93 -0.62
CA ARG A 21 8.48 -2.17 0.15
C ARG A 21 7.08 -2.76 0.15
N PRO A 22 6.76 -3.68 -0.77
CA PRO A 22 5.51 -4.42 -0.74
C PRO A 22 5.41 -5.24 0.55
N LEU A 23 4.33 -5.05 1.29
CA LEU A 23 4.04 -5.78 2.54
C LEU A 23 2.81 -6.67 2.42
N GLY A 24 1.81 -6.20 1.66
CA GLY A 24 0.58 -6.94 1.37
C GLY A 24 0.41 -7.13 -0.12
N MET A 25 -0.04 -8.31 -0.52
CA MET A 25 -0.29 -8.65 -1.92
C MET A 25 -1.50 -9.57 -2.05
N ARG A 26 -2.38 -9.28 -3.00
CA ARG A 26 -3.57 -10.09 -3.26
C ARG A 26 -3.97 -10.07 -4.73
N PHE A 27 -4.25 -11.24 -5.30
CA PHE A 27 -4.81 -11.34 -6.64
C PHE A 27 -6.33 -11.17 -6.61
N HIS A 28 -6.87 -10.43 -7.58
CA HIS A 28 -8.26 -10.54 -7.98
C HIS A 28 -8.38 -11.62 -9.06
N PHE A 29 -8.97 -12.76 -8.72
CA PHE A 29 -8.86 -13.97 -9.54
C PHE A 29 -9.50 -13.82 -10.92
N LYS A 30 -10.62 -13.11 -11.02
CA LYS A 30 -11.33 -12.93 -12.28
C LYS A 30 -10.55 -12.11 -13.30
N SER A 31 -9.82 -11.09 -12.87
CA SER A 31 -9.07 -10.21 -13.78
C SER A 31 -7.58 -10.53 -13.87
N GLY A 32 -7.06 -11.37 -12.95
CA GLY A 32 -5.62 -11.64 -12.84
C GLY A 32 -4.79 -10.44 -12.37
N ASN A 33 -5.43 -9.37 -11.88
CA ASN A 33 -4.72 -8.20 -11.36
C ASN A 33 -4.16 -8.53 -9.97
N LEU A 34 -2.90 -8.18 -9.73
CA LEU A 34 -2.27 -8.22 -8.41
C LEU A 34 -2.32 -6.83 -7.79
N TYR A 35 -3.04 -6.70 -6.68
CA TYR A 35 -3.02 -5.50 -5.85
C TYR A 35 -1.93 -5.62 -4.79
N ILE A 36 -1.28 -4.50 -4.52
CA ILE A 36 -0.09 -4.42 -3.68
C ILE A 36 -0.28 -3.26 -2.70
N ALA A 37 -0.15 -3.54 -1.41
CA ALA A 37 0.05 -2.55 -0.38
C ALA A 37 1.56 -2.32 -0.22
N ASP A 38 2.06 -1.20 -0.76
CA ASP A 38 3.45 -0.80 -0.63
C ASP A 38 3.62 0.21 0.50
N ALA A 39 4.57 -0.03 1.39
CA ALA A 39 4.73 0.74 2.60
C ALA A 39 5.02 2.24 2.41
N TYR A 40 5.51 2.63 1.22
CA TYR A 40 5.85 4.02 0.90
C TYR A 40 5.08 4.57 -0.30
N MET A 41 4.63 3.69 -1.20
CA MET A 41 3.97 4.07 -2.46
C MET A 41 2.44 3.96 -2.41
N GLY A 42 1.88 3.46 -1.30
CA GLY A 42 0.45 3.33 -1.10
C GLY A 42 -0.15 2.09 -1.75
N LEU A 43 -1.42 2.18 -2.16
CA LEU A 43 -2.10 1.10 -2.87
C LEU A 43 -1.69 1.11 -4.34
N MET A 44 -1.23 -0.03 -4.85
CA MET A 44 -0.79 -0.20 -6.23
C MET A 44 -1.44 -1.43 -6.88
N ARG A 45 -1.35 -1.52 -8.21
CA ARG A 45 -1.83 -2.65 -9.00
C ARG A 45 -0.89 -2.97 -10.16
N VAL A 46 -0.66 -4.25 -10.40
CA VAL A 46 -0.04 -4.75 -11.64
C VAL A 46 -0.98 -5.72 -12.34
N GLY A 47 -1.03 -5.66 -13.66
CA GLY A 47 -1.86 -6.55 -14.47
C GLY A 47 -1.27 -7.97 -14.57
N PRO A 48 -2.01 -8.94 -15.13
CA PRO A 48 -1.58 -10.33 -15.26
C PRO A 48 -0.31 -10.52 -16.11
N GLY A 49 0.01 -9.56 -16.99
CA GLY A 49 1.26 -9.53 -17.75
C GLY A 49 2.50 -9.13 -16.94
N GLY A 50 2.34 -8.78 -15.66
CA GLY A 50 3.43 -8.27 -14.82
C GLY A 50 3.84 -6.85 -15.20
N GLY A 51 5.09 -6.50 -14.89
CA GLY A 51 5.67 -5.19 -15.16
C GLY A 51 5.64 -4.22 -13.97
N GLU A 52 5.80 -2.94 -14.27
CA GLU A 52 5.74 -1.88 -13.26
C GLU A 52 4.31 -1.69 -12.77
N ALA A 53 4.14 -1.57 -11.45
CA ALA A 53 2.81 -1.42 -10.85
C ALA A 53 2.33 0.03 -10.97
N THR A 54 1.06 0.22 -11.29
CA THR A 54 0.38 1.51 -11.28
C THR A 54 -0.01 1.88 -9.86
N VAL A 55 0.27 3.11 -9.43
CA VAL A 55 -0.21 3.66 -8.16
C VAL A 55 -1.69 3.99 -8.30
N LEU A 56 -2.51 3.48 -7.37
CA LEU A 56 -3.95 3.70 -7.34
C LEU A 56 -4.36 4.73 -6.28
N ALA A 57 -3.69 4.71 -5.12
CA ALA A 57 -3.96 5.67 -4.05
C ALA A 57 -2.71 5.94 -3.20
N THR A 58 -2.46 7.22 -2.93
CA THR A 58 -1.44 7.71 -1.99
C THR A 58 -2.04 8.52 -0.84
N THR A 59 -3.35 8.78 -0.91
CA THR A 59 -4.11 9.52 0.10
C THR A 59 -5.47 8.86 0.32
N ALA A 60 -6.07 9.13 1.48
CA ALA A 60 -7.46 8.82 1.80
C ALA A 60 -8.11 10.08 2.39
N ASP A 61 -9.19 10.57 1.76
CA ASP A 61 -9.84 11.86 2.05
C ASP A 61 -8.85 13.03 2.28
N GLY A 62 -7.83 13.12 1.42
CA GLY A 62 -6.80 14.17 1.48
C GLY A 62 -5.70 13.95 2.51
N VAL A 63 -5.79 12.91 3.36
CA VAL A 63 -4.74 12.53 4.30
C VAL A 63 -3.73 11.62 3.61
N PRO A 64 -2.41 11.91 3.64
CA PRO A 64 -1.39 11.03 3.07
C PRO A 64 -1.30 9.69 3.79
N LEU A 65 -1.21 8.60 3.01
CA LEU A 65 -0.83 7.28 3.51
C LEU A 65 0.66 7.30 3.88
N ARG A 66 1.02 6.70 5.02
CA ARG A 66 2.42 6.68 5.48
C ARG A 66 3.02 5.31 5.63
N PHE A 67 2.20 4.30 5.90
CA PHE A 67 2.67 2.95 6.21
C PHE A 67 1.65 1.89 5.79
N THR A 68 1.38 1.87 4.49
CA THR A 68 0.39 0.97 3.88
C THR A 68 0.90 -0.47 3.97
N ASN A 69 0.07 -1.39 4.47
CA ASN A 69 0.58 -2.68 4.96
C ASN A 69 -0.20 -3.88 4.43
N GLY A 70 -1.46 -4.05 4.83
CA GLY A 70 -2.30 -5.16 4.40
C GLY A 70 -3.17 -4.79 3.21
N VAL A 71 -3.51 -5.79 2.38
CA VAL A 71 -4.54 -5.68 1.33
C VAL A 71 -5.28 -7.00 1.17
N ASP A 72 -6.60 -6.92 1.04
CA ASP A 72 -7.47 -8.02 0.61
C ASP A 72 -8.52 -7.51 -0.38
N ILE A 73 -9.19 -8.42 -1.07
CA ILE A 73 -10.08 -8.11 -2.17
C ILE A 73 -11.34 -8.96 -2.05
N ASP A 74 -12.49 -8.31 -2.10
CA ASP A 74 -13.75 -9.00 -2.34
C ASP A 74 -13.73 -9.55 -3.77
N GLN A 75 -13.66 -10.88 -3.90
CA GLN A 75 -13.53 -11.55 -5.18
C GLN A 75 -14.80 -11.49 -6.04
N VAL A 76 -15.95 -11.12 -5.46
CA VAL A 76 -17.22 -10.97 -6.18
C VAL A 76 -17.35 -9.56 -6.72
N THR A 77 -17.15 -8.55 -5.88
CA THR A 77 -17.35 -7.14 -6.27
C THR A 77 -16.11 -6.49 -6.88
N GLY A 78 -14.92 -7.01 -6.56
CA GLY A 78 -13.63 -6.42 -6.91
C GLY A 78 -13.22 -5.25 -6.00
N GLU A 79 -14.00 -4.92 -4.97
CA GLU A 79 -13.63 -3.90 -3.98
C GLU A 79 -12.37 -4.32 -3.21
N VAL A 80 -11.46 -3.38 -3.01
CA VAL A 80 -10.16 -3.62 -2.40
C VAL A 80 -10.13 -3.00 -1.02
N TYR A 81 -9.82 -3.80 0.00
CA TYR A 81 -9.73 -3.38 1.38
C TYR A 81 -8.25 -3.39 1.79
N PHE A 82 -7.77 -2.30 2.37
CA PHE A 82 -6.35 -2.18 2.72
C PHE A 82 -6.14 -1.36 3.97
N THR A 83 -4.97 -1.51 4.60
CA THR A 83 -4.65 -0.86 5.87
C THR A 83 -3.47 0.09 5.76
N ASP A 84 -3.52 1.16 6.53
CA ASP A 84 -2.36 2.03 6.83
C ASP A 84 -2.03 1.87 8.32
N SER A 85 -0.81 1.48 8.65
CA SER A 85 -0.47 1.07 10.02
C SER A 85 -0.36 2.26 10.98
N SER A 86 -0.09 3.45 10.46
CA SER A 86 0.16 4.67 11.24
C SER A 86 -0.04 5.90 10.37
N MET A 87 -0.72 6.91 10.87
CA MET A 87 -0.77 8.25 10.25
C MET A 87 0.45 9.11 10.62
N ASN A 88 1.29 8.64 11.54
CA ASN A 88 2.40 9.39 12.10
C ASN A 88 3.76 8.93 11.57
N TYR A 89 3.93 7.62 11.43
CA TYR A 89 5.23 6.98 11.17
C TYR A 89 5.25 6.24 9.85
N GLN A 90 6.39 6.26 9.17
CA GLN A 90 6.63 5.42 8.00
C GLN A 90 7.21 4.06 8.41
N ARG A 91 7.32 3.14 7.44
CA ARG A 91 7.94 1.81 7.63
C ARG A 91 9.37 1.86 8.20
N SER A 92 10.15 2.86 7.81
CA SER A 92 11.50 3.08 8.35
C SER A 92 11.53 3.37 9.86
N GLN A 93 10.38 3.75 10.43
CA GLN A 93 10.19 4.12 11.84
C GLN A 93 9.27 3.12 12.57
N HIS A 94 9.09 1.90 12.07
CA HIS A 94 8.14 0.93 12.63
C HIS A 94 8.32 0.65 14.13
N GLU A 95 9.54 0.75 14.67
CA GLU A 95 9.79 0.63 16.12
C GLU A 95 9.04 1.70 16.94
N GLN A 96 8.88 2.91 16.38
CA GLN A 96 8.17 4.01 17.04
C GLN A 96 6.67 3.75 17.15
N VAL A 97 6.07 3.05 16.17
CA VAL A 97 4.65 2.64 16.22
C VAL A 97 4.38 1.84 17.49
N THR A 98 5.23 0.86 17.79
CA THR A 98 5.12 0.03 18.99
C THR A 98 5.51 0.80 20.25
N ALA A 99 6.64 1.51 20.24
CA ALA A 99 7.16 2.21 21.42
C ALA A 99 6.20 3.28 21.93
N THR A 100 5.49 3.97 21.03
CA THR A 100 4.52 5.02 21.37
C THR A 100 3.10 4.50 21.54
N LYS A 101 2.85 3.21 21.28
CA LYS A 101 1.50 2.61 21.22
C LYS A 101 0.58 3.38 20.28
N ASP A 102 1.10 3.74 19.11
CA ASP A 102 0.37 4.50 18.11
C ASP A 102 -0.93 3.76 17.73
N SER A 103 -2.05 4.47 17.83
CA SER A 103 -3.40 3.94 17.58
C SER A 103 -4.07 4.65 16.42
N THR A 104 -3.29 5.22 15.50
CA THR A 104 -3.79 5.95 14.32
C THR A 104 -3.94 5.08 13.08
N GLY A 105 -3.83 3.75 13.22
CA GLY A 105 -4.02 2.83 12.11
C GLY A 105 -5.41 2.95 11.47
N GLN A 106 -5.47 2.75 10.16
CA GLN A 106 -6.68 2.95 9.36
C GLN A 106 -7.01 1.71 8.54
N LEU A 107 -8.32 1.42 8.40
CA LEU A 107 -8.86 0.49 7.43
C LEU A 107 -9.61 1.28 6.35
N MET A 108 -9.35 0.99 5.08
CA MET A 108 -9.90 1.71 3.95
C MET A 108 -10.43 0.77 2.89
N LYS A 109 -11.34 1.27 2.07
CA LYS A 109 -11.87 0.60 0.89
C LYS A 109 -11.58 1.43 -0.35
N TYR A 110 -11.01 0.80 -1.38
CA TYR A 110 -10.86 1.33 -2.73
C TYR A 110 -11.86 0.65 -3.67
N ASP A 111 -12.65 1.46 -4.38
CA ASP A 111 -13.54 0.96 -5.44
C ASP A 111 -12.89 1.15 -6.82
N PRO A 112 -12.51 0.06 -7.53
CA PRO A 112 -11.85 0.16 -8.83
C PRO A 112 -12.72 0.72 -9.96
N ARG A 113 -14.04 0.85 -9.75
CA ARG A 113 -14.97 1.42 -10.75
C ARG A 113 -14.97 2.94 -10.69
N THR A 114 -14.80 3.51 -9.51
CA THR A 114 -14.78 4.97 -9.28
C THR A 114 -13.38 5.52 -9.03
N ASN A 115 -12.39 4.64 -8.81
CA ASN A 115 -11.04 4.97 -8.39
C ASN A 115 -11.01 5.82 -7.10
N HIS A 116 -11.95 5.57 -6.18
CA HIS A 116 -12.09 6.33 -4.95
C HIS A 116 -11.75 5.49 -3.72
N VAL A 117 -11.05 6.10 -2.77
CA VAL A 117 -10.77 5.52 -1.44
C VAL A 117 -11.76 6.09 -0.42
N THR A 118 -12.28 5.25 0.46
CA THR A 118 -13.16 5.65 1.55
C THR A 118 -12.69 5.02 2.85
N PHE A 119 -12.76 5.75 3.96
CA PHE A 119 -12.50 5.15 5.27
C PHE A 119 -13.58 4.12 5.64
N LYS A 120 -13.12 3.05 6.26
CA LYS A 120 -13.97 2.13 7.01
C LYS A 120 -13.62 2.28 8.47
N VAL A 121 -14.46 3.05 9.18
CA VAL A 121 -14.45 2.96 10.64
C VAL A 121 -14.95 1.55 10.99
N PRO A 122 -14.23 0.80 11.84
CA PRO A 122 -14.74 -0.47 12.36
C PRO A 122 -16.06 -0.28 13.12
#